data_AF-A0ABD5DVR9-F1
#
_entry.id   AF-A0ABD5DVR9-F1
#
_cell.length_a   1.000
_cell.length_b   1.000
_cell.length_c   1.000
_cell.angle_alpha   90.00
_cell.angle_beta   90.00
_cell.angle_gamma   90.00
#
_symmetry.space_group_name_H-M   'P 1'
#
loop_
_entity.id
_entity.type
_entity.pdbx_description
1 polymer ?
#
loop_
_entity_poly.entity_id
_entity_poly.type
_entity_poly.pdbx_seq_one_letter_code
_entity_poly.pdbx_strand_id
1 'polypeptide(L)'
;EGLHLQQLEQIKAADKYNDAGFNSFFKTGWKRFYLKWYEDAHPSASQLCPQTTALLRDIPSVKAAMFATLPDGSRLPRHRDPYAGSLRFHLG
;
A
#
# COMPACT_ATOMS: atom_id res chain seq x y z
N GLU A 1 -7.60 10.33 -5.75
CA GLU A 1 -7.85 9.56 -4.50
C GLU A 1 -6.61 9.50 -3.59
N GLY A 2 -5.43 9.14 -4.07
CA GLY A 2 -4.20 9.13 -3.23
C GLY A 2 -3.89 10.45 -2.50
N LEU A 3 -3.96 11.59 -3.19
CA LEU A 3 -3.79 12.92 -2.56
C LEU A 3 -4.85 13.22 -1.49
N HIS A 4 -6.09 12.77 -1.70
CA HIS A 4 -7.17 12.94 -0.74
C HIS A 4 -6.92 12.10 0.53
N LEU A 5 -6.46 10.86 0.38
CA LEU A 5 -6.03 10.03 1.52
C LEU A 5 -4.89 10.68 2.31
N GLN A 6 -3.96 11.35 1.62
CA GLN A 6 -2.86 12.06 2.27
C GLN A 6 -3.36 13.25 3.10
N GLN A 7 -4.31 14.03 2.58
CA GLN A 7 -4.96 15.13 3.30
C GLN A 7 -5.74 14.65 4.54
N LEU A 8 -6.36 13.47 4.44
CA LEU A 8 -7.08 12.83 5.55
C LEU A 8 -6.19 12.03 6.50
N GLU A 9 -4.86 12.03 6.28
CA GLU A 9 -3.88 11.26 7.05
C GLU A 9 -4.15 9.74 7.10
N GLN A 10 -4.84 9.21 6.09
CA GLN A 10 -5.18 7.79 5.99
C GLN A 10 -4.03 6.93 5.47
N ILE A 11 -3.02 7.54 4.81
CA ILE A 11 -1.77 6.88 4.49
C ILE A 11 -0.88 6.93 5.72
N LYS A 12 -0.87 5.85 6.51
CA LYS A 12 -0.24 5.82 7.84
C LYS A 12 0.73 4.65 8.03
N ALA A 13 1.56 4.75 9.07
CA ALA A 13 2.39 3.63 9.51
C ALA A 13 1.51 2.51 10.08
N ALA A 14 2.04 1.29 10.19
CA ALA A 14 1.31 0.23 10.86
C ALA A 14 1.13 0.54 12.35
N ASP A 15 -0.10 0.42 12.84
CA ASP A 15 -0.41 0.63 14.27
C ASP A 15 0.09 -0.52 15.15
N LYS A 16 0.37 -1.68 14.55
CA LYS A 16 0.83 -2.91 15.20
C LYS A 16 1.99 -3.53 14.41
N TYR A 17 2.78 -4.38 15.05
CA TYR A 17 3.88 -5.13 14.39
C TYR A 17 3.40 -6.37 13.62
N ASN A 18 2.18 -6.33 13.07
CA ASN A 18 1.58 -7.43 12.32
C ASN A 18 2.02 -7.48 10.84
N ASP A 19 2.85 -6.53 10.41
CA ASP A 19 3.40 -6.47 9.05
C ASP A 19 4.88 -6.81 9.03
N ALA A 20 5.17 -8.08 9.31
CA ALA A 20 6.53 -8.59 9.43
C ALA A 20 7.44 -8.22 8.24
N GLY A 21 6.89 -8.18 7.01
CA GLY A 21 7.62 -7.81 5.79
C GLY A 21 7.95 -6.31 5.65
N PHE A 22 7.28 -5.43 6.41
CA PHE A 22 7.39 -3.97 6.28
C PHE A 22 7.84 -3.27 7.57
N ASN A 23 8.00 -3.99 8.68
CA ASN A 23 8.41 -3.45 9.99
C ASN A 23 9.67 -2.58 9.94
N SER A 24 10.66 -2.95 9.12
CA SER A 24 11.89 -2.17 8.96
C SER A 24 11.67 -0.84 8.22
N PHE A 25 10.67 -0.76 7.34
CA PHE A 25 10.38 0.46 6.58
C PHE A 25 9.59 1.48 7.39
N PHE A 26 8.75 1.05 8.34
CA PHE A 26 8.08 1.98 9.25
C PHE A 26 9.07 2.79 10.10
N LYS A 27 10.24 2.23 10.43
CA LYS A 27 11.31 2.94 11.15
C LYS A 27 11.87 4.13 10.38
N THR A 28 11.78 4.12 9.05
CA THR A 28 12.25 5.20 8.19
C THR A 28 11.12 6.06 7.66
N GLY A 29 9.94 6.02 8.30
CA GLY A 29 8.82 6.91 8.01
C GLY A 29 7.94 6.46 6.85
N TRP A 30 8.15 5.26 6.30
CA TRP A 30 7.27 4.72 5.26
C TRP A 30 5.84 4.57 5.77
N LYS A 31 4.86 5.00 4.97
CA LYS A 31 3.42 4.90 5.30
C LYS A 31 2.67 4.31 4.11
N ARG A 32 1.51 3.73 4.36
CA ARG A 32 0.70 3.09 3.33
C ARG A 32 -0.81 3.16 3.63
N PHE A 33 -1.59 2.89 2.59
CA PHE A 33 -3.02 2.61 2.67
C PHE A 33 -3.35 1.45 1.73
N TYR A 34 -3.86 0.35 2.28
CA TYR A 34 -4.20 -0.84 1.48
C TYR A 34 -5.50 -0.64 0.70
N LEU A 35 -5.45 -0.98 -0.58
CA LEU A 35 -6.63 -1.06 -1.44
C LEU A 35 -7.13 -2.50 -1.52
N LYS A 36 -6.22 -3.43 -1.79
CA LYS A 36 -6.49 -4.85 -2.02
C LYS A 36 -5.34 -5.70 -1.52
N TRP A 37 -5.66 -6.84 -0.90
CA TRP A 37 -4.69 -7.86 -0.53
C TRP A 37 -5.26 -9.26 -0.85
N TYR A 38 -4.90 -9.74 -2.03
CA TYR A 38 -5.42 -10.93 -2.71
C TYR A 38 -6.89 -10.83 -3.14
N GLU A 39 -7.79 -11.18 -2.23
CA GLU A 39 -9.23 -11.32 -2.51
C GLU A 39 -9.90 -9.94 -2.56
N ASP A 40 -10.96 -9.76 -1.77
CA ASP A 40 -11.75 -8.53 -1.79
C ASP A 40 -10.96 -7.29 -1.36
N ALA A 41 -11.43 -6.16 -1.85
CA ALA A 41 -10.94 -4.86 -1.42
C ALA A 41 -11.23 -4.64 0.07
N HIS A 42 -10.34 -3.90 0.73
CA HIS A 42 -10.57 -3.54 2.13
C HIS A 42 -11.84 -2.66 2.23
N PRO A 43 -12.70 -2.79 3.25
CA PRO A 43 -13.92 -1.97 3.36
C PRO A 43 -13.63 -0.46 3.30
N SER A 44 -12.53 -0.01 3.91
CA SER A 44 -12.09 1.39 3.83
C SER A 44 -11.68 1.81 2.41
N ALA A 45 -11.16 0.90 1.58
CA ALA A 45 -10.79 1.18 0.20
C ALA A 45 -12.04 1.45 -0.65
N SER A 46 -13.08 0.64 -0.48
CA SER A 46 -14.37 0.84 -1.15
C SER A 46 -15.01 2.19 -0.79
N GLN A 47 -14.83 2.65 0.45
CA GLN A 47 -15.38 3.93 0.92
C GLN A 47 -14.53 5.14 0.49
N LEU A 48 -13.21 5.07 0.67
CA LEU A 48 -12.31 6.22 0.51
C LEU A 48 -11.68 6.33 -0.88
N CYS A 49 -11.66 5.22 -1.63
CA CYS A 49 -11.09 5.12 -2.97
C CYS A 49 -12.01 4.32 -3.90
N PRO A 50 -13.30 4.68 -4.05
CA PRO A 50 -14.26 3.91 -4.83
C PRO A 50 -13.86 3.73 -6.30
N GLN A 51 -13.23 4.73 -6.91
CA GLN A 51 -12.85 4.66 -8.33
C GLN A 51 -11.68 3.71 -8.54
N THR A 52 -10.62 3.84 -7.75
CA THR A 52 -9.46 2.94 -7.80
C THR A 52 -9.88 1.51 -7.42
N THR A 53 -10.79 1.35 -6.45
CA THR A 53 -11.32 0.04 -6.06
C THR A 53 -12.11 -0.62 -7.18
N ALA A 54 -12.93 0.14 -7.91
CA ALA A 54 -13.63 -0.36 -9.09
C ALA A 54 -12.65 -0.80 -10.19
N LEU A 55 -11.65 0.03 -10.50
CA LEU A 55 -10.61 -0.30 -11.49
C LEU A 55 -9.87 -1.61 -11.14
N LEU A 56 -9.48 -1.78 -9.87
CA LEU A 56 -8.79 -2.99 -9.41
C LEU A 56 -9.65 -4.26 -9.50
N ARG A 57 -10.98 -4.12 -9.50
CA ARG A 57 -11.91 -5.23 -9.69
C ARG A 57 -11.88 -5.74 -11.13
N ASP A 58 -11.70 -4.83 -12.08
CA ASP A 58 -11.65 -5.15 -13.52
C ASP A 58 -10.31 -5.75 -13.95
N ILE A 59 -9.30 -5.76 -13.06
CA ILE A 59 -7.95 -6.29 -13.32
C ILE A 59 -7.63 -7.44 -12.35
N PRO A 60 -8.18 -8.65 -12.55
CA PRO A 60 -8.05 -9.77 -11.61
C PRO A 60 -6.62 -10.33 -11.45
N SER A 61 -5.71 -9.98 -12.37
CA SER A 61 -4.28 -10.28 -12.25
C SER A 61 -3.58 -9.47 -11.16
N VAL A 62 -4.11 -8.30 -10.80
CA VAL A 62 -3.60 -7.52 -9.66
C VAL A 62 -4.08 -8.15 -8.37
N LYS A 63 -3.14 -8.81 -7.68
CA LYS A 63 -3.39 -9.46 -6.39
C LYS A 63 -3.32 -8.50 -5.23
N ALA A 64 -2.40 -7.53 -5.24
CA ALA A 64 -2.29 -6.56 -4.16
C ALA A 64 -2.06 -5.15 -4.70
N ALA A 65 -2.66 -4.17 -4.04
CA ALA A 65 -2.50 -2.76 -4.36
C ALA A 65 -2.58 -1.91 -3.09
N MET A 66 -1.79 -0.85 -3.05
CA MET A 66 -1.78 0.11 -1.96
C MET A 66 -1.30 1.46 -2.47
N PHE A 67 -1.71 2.53 -1.81
CA PHE A 67 -0.98 3.79 -1.85
C PHE A 67 0.15 3.74 -0.82
N ALA A 68 1.32 4.27 -1.18
CA ALA A 68 2.46 4.32 -0.28
C ALA A 68 3.13 5.69 -0.40
N THR A 69 3.59 6.22 0.74
CA THR A 69 4.37 7.46 0.78
C THR A 69 5.69 7.21 1.48
N LEU A 70 6.74 7.74 0.88
CA LEU A 70 8.08 7.77 1.45
C LEU A 70 8.41 9.24 1.75
N PRO A 71 8.59 9.62 3.02
CA PRO A 71 8.98 10.98 3.39
C PRO A 71 10.33 11.39 2.79
N ASP A 72 10.56 12.70 2.76
CA ASP A 72 11.87 13.22 2.40
C ASP A 72 12.96 12.73 3.37
N GLY A 73 14.14 12.45 2.83
CA GLY A 73 15.27 11.88 3.59
C GLY A 73 15.10 10.41 4.02
N SER A 74 13.97 9.77 3.75
CA SER A 74 13.76 8.36 4.07
C SER A 74 14.64 7.44 3.23
N ARG A 75 15.21 6.41 3.86
CA ARG A 75 16.04 5.40 3.21
C ARG A 75 15.36 4.03 3.24
N LEU A 76 15.23 3.40 2.07
CA LEU A 76 14.87 2.00 1.96
C LEU A 76 16.15 1.16 1.94
N PRO A 77 16.40 0.29 2.95
CA PRO A 77 17.55 -0.60 2.92
C PRO A 77 17.41 -1.61 1.77
N ARG A 78 18.53 -2.19 1.34
CA ARG A 78 18.52 -3.29 0.37
C ARG A 78 17.65 -4.43 0.92
N HIS A 79 16.65 -4.84 0.14
CA HIS A 79 15.72 -5.91 0.49
C HIS A 79 15.33 -6.68 -0.77
N ARG A 80 14.69 -7.83 -0.56
CA ARG A 80 14.08 -8.66 -1.61
C ARG A 80 12.73 -9.13 -1.11
N ASP A 81 11.80 -9.34 -2.03
CA ASP A 81 10.55 -9.98 -1.66
C ASP A 81 10.79 -11.41 -1.16
N PRO A 82 10.00 -11.89 -0.19
CA PRO A 82 10.10 -13.25 0.33
C PRO A 82 9.75 -14.31 -0.73
N TYR A 83 9.09 -13.90 -1.82
CA TYR A 83 8.61 -14.77 -2.88
C TYR A 83 8.74 -14.09 -4.26
N ALA A 84 9.33 -14.80 -5.23
CA ALA A 84 9.61 -14.30 -6.57
C ALA A 84 8.52 -14.65 -7.61
N GLY A 85 7.27 -14.87 -7.19
CA GLY A 85 6.17 -15.23 -8.09
C GLY A 85 5.27 -14.06 -8.52
N SER A 86 5.70 -12.81 -8.31
CA SER A 86 4.94 -11.64 -8.72
C SER A 86 5.85 -10.51 -9.20
N LEU A 87 5.30 -9.64 -10.03
CA LEU A 87 5.92 -8.38 -10.43
C LEU A 87 5.26 -7.23 -9.67
N ARG A 88 6.07 -6.28 -9.21
CA ARG A 88 5.61 -5.07 -8.52
C ARG A 88 5.81 -3.86 -9.43
N PHE A 89 4.73 -3.16 -9.71
CA PHE A 89 4.75 -1.90 -10.46
C PHE A 89 4.65 -0.73 -9.49
N HIS A 90 5.37 0.35 -9.79
CA HIS A 90 5.25 1.63 -9.08
C HIS A 90 4.72 2.70 -10.05
N LEU A 91 3.64 3.37 -9.64
CA LEU A 91 3.04 4.51 -10.35
C LEU A 91 3.17 5.72 -9.41
N GLY A 92 3.77 6.81 -9.91
CA GLY A 92 4.04 8.04 -9.16
C GLY A 92 3.38 9.24 -9.79
#